data_AF-A0A1U9JL84-F1
#
_entry.id   AF-A0A1U9JL84-F1
#
_cell.length_a   1.000
_cell.length_b   1.000
_cell.length_c   1.000
_cell.angle_alpha   90.00
_cell.angle_beta   90.00
_cell.angle_gamma   90.00
#
_symmetry.space_group_name_H-M   'P 1'
#
loop_
_entity.id
_entity.type
_entity.pdbx_description
1 polymer ?
#
loop_
_entity_poly.entity_id
_entity_poly.type
_entity_poly.pdbx_seq_one_letter_code
_entity_poly.pdbx_strand_id
1 'polypeptide(L)'
;MERAMGETERRRNKPLAFNAENDIVPRGVQKRIKDIIDGVYSAESQARKAKDEVLDEKQLARRIKETEKAMMDAARDLRFEDAARLRDSLRELKQRLFGDEG
;
A
#
# COMPACT_ATOMS: atom_id res chain seq x y z
N MET A 1 -27.50 -26.40 17.75
CA MET A 1 -27.18 -26.21 16.31
C MET A 1 -28.13 -25.19 15.67
N GLU A 2 -29.44 -25.34 15.85
CA GLU A 2 -30.48 -24.41 15.33
C GLU A 2 -30.26 -22.92 15.69
N ARG A 3 -29.88 -22.61 16.93
CA ARG A 3 -29.64 -21.21 17.34
C ARG A 3 -28.51 -20.51 16.56
N ALA A 4 -27.45 -21.25 16.23
CA ALA A 4 -26.32 -20.70 15.48
C ALA A 4 -26.68 -20.46 14.01
N MET A 5 -27.52 -21.34 13.44
CA MET A 5 -28.05 -21.19 12.09
C MET A 5 -29.00 -19.99 12.00
N GLY A 6 -29.92 -19.84 12.96
CA GLY A 6 -30.83 -18.70 13.02
C GLY A 6 -30.13 -17.33 13.16
N GLU A 7 -29.07 -17.23 13.97
CA GLU A 7 -28.28 -15.99 14.08
C GLU A 7 -27.50 -15.67 12.79
N THR A 8 -27.07 -16.70 12.04
CA THR A 8 -26.39 -16.53 10.75
C THR A 8 -27.36 -15.98 9.69
N GLU A 9 -28.57 -16.52 9.64
CA GLU A 9 -29.63 -16.06 8.73
C GLU A 9 -30.07 -14.64 9.06
N ARG A 10 -30.27 -14.32 10.35
CA ARG A 10 -30.62 -12.96 10.80
C ARG A 10 -29.61 -11.92 10.32
N ARG A 11 -28.31 -12.23 10.41
CA ARG A 11 -27.23 -11.33 9.98
C ARG A 11 -27.11 -11.20 8.47
N ARG A 12 -27.42 -12.25 7.70
CA ARG A 12 -27.38 -12.23 6.23
C ARG A 12 -28.56 -11.49 5.61
N ASN A 13 -29.76 -11.65 6.16
CA ASN A 13 -30.98 -11.17 5.51
C ASN A 13 -31.07 -9.63 5.43
N LYS A 14 -30.60 -8.91 6.46
CA LYS A 14 -30.63 -7.44 6.48
C LYS A 14 -29.83 -6.79 5.34
N PRO A 15 -28.54 -7.11 5.13
CA PRO A 15 -27.78 -6.56 4.01
C PRO A 15 -28.25 -7.11 2.64
N LEU A 16 -28.77 -8.34 2.55
CA LEU A 16 -29.31 -8.87 1.30
C LEU A 16 -30.53 -8.09 0.82
N ALA A 17 -31.48 -7.79 1.71
CA ALA A 17 -32.66 -7.00 1.38
C ALA A 17 -32.28 -5.58 0.93
N PHE A 18 -31.40 -4.92 1.68
CA PHE A 18 -30.89 -3.60 1.32
C PHE A 18 -30.16 -3.60 -0.03
N ASN A 19 -29.32 -4.61 -0.28
CA ASN A 19 -28.59 -4.72 -1.53
C ASN A 19 -29.52 -4.95 -2.73
N ALA A 20 -30.58 -5.76 -2.56
CA ALA A 20 -31.57 -6.02 -3.59
C ALA A 20 -32.42 -4.77 -3.91
N GLU A 21 -32.80 -3.99 -2.90
CA GLU A 21 -33.56 -2.74 -3.07
C GLU A 21 -32.75 -1.62 -3.73
N ASN A 22 -31.42 -1.66 -3.62
CA ASN A 22 -30.51 -0.61 -4.08
C ASN A 22 -29.62 -1.03 -5.26
N ASP A 23 -29.90 -2.17 -5.90
CA ASP A 23 -29.11 -2.72 -7.01
C ASP A 23 -27.59 -2.87 -6.68
N ILE A 24 -27.25 -3.14 -5.42
CA ILE A 24 -25.87 -3.26 -4.95
C ILE A 24 -25.39 -4.71 -5.13
N VAL A 25 -24.41 -4.90 -6.02
CA VAL A 25 -23.73 -6.20 -6.18
C VAL A 25 -22.55 -6.29 -5.19
N PRO A 26 -22.53 -7.23 -4.24
CA PRO A 26 -21.40 -7.42 -3.33
C PRO A 26 -20.13 -7.77 -4.13
N ARG A 27 -19.05 -7.02 -3.92
CA ARG A 27 -17.73 -7.31 -4.49
C ARG A 27 -16.73 -7.52 -3.37
N GLY A 28 -15.75 -8.40 -3.61
CA GLY A 28 -14.63 -8.59 -2.69
C GLY A 28 -13.82 -7.30 -2.56
N VAL A 29 -13.39 -6.98 -1.33
CA VAL A 29 -12.54 -5.81 -1.10
C VAL A 29 -11.14 -6.12 -1.62
N GLN A 30 -10.73 -5.50 -2.72
CA GLN A 30 -9.33 -5.52 -3.15
C GLN A 30 -8.54 -4.48 -2.36
N LYS A 31 -7.95 -4.88 -1.24
CA LYS A 31 -6.90 -4.10 -0.59
C LYS A 31 -5.58 -4.56 -1.18
N ARG A 32 -4.85 -3.67 -1.85
CA ARG A 32 -3.42 -3.90 -2.10
C ARG A 32 -2.77 -4.04 -0.73
N ILE A 33 -2.29 -5.23 -0.42
CA ILE A 33 -1.47 -5.47 0.75
C ILE A 33 -0.28 -4.52 0.59
N LYS A 34 -0.22 -3.47 1.40
CA LYS A 34 1.04 -2.77 1.62
C LYS A 34 1.82 -3.72 2.50
N ASP A 35 2.60 -4.61 1.87
CA ASP A 35 3.68 -5.29 2.57
C ASP A 35 4.70 -4.22 2.92
N ILE A 36 4.52 -3.70 4.13
CA ILE A 36 5.42 -2.77 4.77
C ILE A 36 6.64 -3.61 5.15
N ILE A 37 7.65 -3.63 4.27
CA ILE A 37 9.07 -3.62 4.68
C ILE A 37 9.40 -4.67 5.75
N ASP A 38 9.22 -5.97 5.49
CA ASP A 38 9.59 -7.02 6.47
C ASP A 38 10.26 -8.24 5.81
N GLY A 39 11.00 -8.01 4.73
CA GLY A 39 11.85 -8.99 4.07
C GLY A 39 13.31 -8.84 4.49
N VAL A 40 13.59 -8.77 5.79
CA VAL A 40 14.97 -8.85 6.26
C VAL A 40 15.36 -10.32 6.36
N TYR A 41 16.51 -10.65 5.77
CA TYR A 41 17.32 -11.86 5.94
C TYR A 41 17.02 -13.06 5.03
N SER A 42 17.87 -13.24 4.03
CA SER A 42 18.34 -14.57 3.67
C SER A 42 19.84 -14.58 3.31
N ALA A 43 20.61 -15.22 4.19
CA ALA A 43 21.84 -16.00 3.94
C ALA A 43 23.10 -15.32 3.34
N GLU A 44 23.80 -14.57 4.20
CA GLU A 44 25.16 -14.89 4.72
C GLU A 44 26.35 -15.28 3.79
N SER A 45 26.38 -14.97 2.48
CA SER A 45 27.58 -15.31 1.67
C SER A 45 28.13 -14.24 0.69
N GLN A 46 27.60 -13.00 0.68
CA GLN A 46 28.08 -11.89 -0.20
C GLN A 46 28.46 -10.58 0.53
N ALA A 47 28.94 -10.70 1.77
CA ALA A 47 28.90 -9.67 2.82
C ALA A 47 29.66 -8.33 2.62
N ARG A 48 30.25 -8.03 1.47
CA ARG A 48 30.87 -6.69 1.20
C ARG A 48 30.14 -5.89 0.13
N LYS A 49 29.83 -6.47 -1.05
CA LYS A 49 29.01 -5.79 -2.07
C LYS A 49 27.55 -5.61 -1.63
N ALA A 50 26.98 -6.64 -1.01
CA ALA A 50 25.62 -6.56 -0.49
C ALA A 50 25.46 -5.52 0.64
N LYS A 51 26.52 -5.15 1.37
CA LYS A 51 26.41 -4.11 2.40
C LYS A 51 26.24 -2.73 1.79
N ASP A 52 27.01 -2.39 0.76
CA ASP A 52 26.92 -1.10 0.09
C ASP A 52 25.59 -0.97 -0.66
N GLU A 53 25.14 -2.04 -1.35
CA GLU A 53 23.84 -2.08 -2.03
C GLU A 53 22.65 -2.00 -1.04
N VAL A 54 22.69 -2.72 0.09
CA VAL A 54 21.64 -2.64 1.13
C VAL A 54 21.63 -1.28 1.85
N LEU A 55 22.80 -0.64 2.00
CA LEU A 55 22.88 0.74 2.49
C LEU A 55 22.21 1.72 1.52
N ASP A 56 22.43 1.54 0.23
CA ASP A 56 21.83 2.37 -0.84
C ASP A 56 20.31 2.20 -0.91
N GLU A 57 19.80 0.96 -0.88
CA GLU A 57 18.35 0.68 -0.83
C GLU A 57 17.67 1.29 0.41
N LYS A 58 18.31 1.20 1.58
CA LYS A 58 17.77 1.78 2.83
C LYS A 58 17.77 3.31 2.79
N GLN A 59 18.77 3.92 2.18
CA GLN A 59 18.81 5.37 1.96
C GLN A 59 17.73 5.81 0.97
N LEU A 60 17.53 5.05 -0.09
CA LEU A 60 16.49 5.29 -1.10
C LEU A 60 15.09 5.17 -0.50
N ALA A 61 14.83 4.14 0.31
CA ALA A 61 13.56 3.96 1.02
C ALA A 61 13.26 5.12 2.00
N ARG A 62 14.29 5.60 2.72
CA ARG A 62 14.16 6.80 3.57
C ARG A 62 13.82 8.03 2.73
N ARG A 63 14.49 8.21 1.60
CA ARG A 63 14.26 9.34 0.71
C ARG A 63 12.84 9.33 0.13
N ILE A 64 12.34 8.17 -0.27
CA ILE A 64 10.94 8.00 -0.72
C ILE A 64 9.96 8.46 0.37
N LYS A 65 10.18 8.04 1.62
CA LYS A 65 9.32 8.41 2.75
C LYS A 65 9.34 9.91 3.03
N GLU A 66 10.51 10.55 2.94
CA GLU A 66 10.65 12.00 3.08
C GLU A 66 9.93 12.75 1.96
N THR A 67 10.13 12.34 0.70
CA THR A 67 9.46 12.94 -0.46
C THR A 67 7.95 12.75 -0.40
N GLU A 68 7.46 11.58 0.06
CA GLU A 68 6.03 11.32 0.26
C GLU A 68 5.43 12.28 1.28
N LYS A 69 6.13 12.48 2.41
CA LYS A 69 5.70 13.42 3.45
C LYS A 69 5.65 14.85 2.91
N ALA A 70 6.70 15.29 2.22
CA ALA A 70 6.75 16.63 1.64
C ALA A 70 5.63 16.86 0.60
N MET A 71 5.31 15.85 -0.21
CA MET A 71 4.21 15.89 -1.18
C MET A 71 2.86 16.07 -0.48
N MET A 72 2.63 15.29 0.59
CA MET A 72 1.40 15.37 1.38
C MET A 72 1.26 16.72 2.10
N ASP A 73 2.35 17.27 2.62
CA ASP A 73 2.35 18.58 3.25
C ASP A 73 2.07 19.69 2.22
N ALA A 74 2.70 19.65 1.04
CA ALA A 74 2.40 20.58 -0.07
C ALA A 74 0.93 20.48 -0.54
N ALA A 75 0.36 19.27 -0.60
CA ALA A 75 -1.05 19.07 -0.92
C ALA A 75 -1.99 19.63 0.17
N ARG A 76 -1.61 19.51 1.45
CA ARG A 76 -2.35 20.11 2.57
C ARG A 76 -2.34 21.64 2.50
N ASP A 77 -1.23 22.22 2.08
CA ASP A 77 -1.06 23.66 1.88
C ASP A 77 -1.67 24.18 0.56
N LEU A 78 -2.38 23.34 -0.20
CA LEU A 78 -2.97 23.65 -1.52
C LEU A 78 -1.94 24.03 -2.60
N ARG A 79 -0.66 23.67 -2.42
CA ARG A 79 0.42 23.87 -3.37
C ARG A 79 0.53 22.70 -4.34
N PHE A 80 -0.44 22.61 -5.26
CA PHE A 80 -0.58 21.45 -6.15
C PHE A 80 0.55 21.30 -7.18
N GLU A 81 1.15 22.41 -7.65
CA GLU A 81 2.29 22.36 -8.56
C GLU A 81 3.53 21.74 -7.89
N ASP A 82 3.77 22.08 -6.63
CA ASP A 82 4.85 21.49 -5.83
C ASP A 82 4.58 20.01 -5.54
N ALA A 83 3.34 19.67 -5.18
CA ALA A 83 2.93 18.29 -4.96
C ALA A 83 3.05 17.44 -6.23
N ALA A 84 2.72 17.98 -7.41
CA ALA A 84 2.87 17.30 -8.68
C ALA A 84 4.35 17.00 -8.98
N ARG A 85 5.24 17.97 -8.78
CA ARG A 85 6.70 17.77 -8.94
C ARG A 85 7.22 16.69 -7.99
N LEU A 86 6.83 16.73 -6.72
CA LEU A 86 7.24 15.75 -5.72
C LEU A 86 6.69 14.35 -6.02
N ARG A 87 5.48 14.24 -6.58
CA ARG A 87 4.90 12.97 -7.03
C ARG A 87 5.72 12.34 -8.14
N ASP A 88 6.14 13.13 -9.11
CA ASP A 88 6.90 12.62 -10.26
C ASP A 88 8.30 12.17 -9.81
N SER A 89 8.98 12.94 -8.95
CA SER A 89 10.24 12.50 -8.31
C SER A 89 10.06 11.24 -7.45
N LEU A 90 8.96 11.11 -6.72
CA LEU A 90 8.65 9.93 -5.92
C LEU A 90 8.43 8.69 -6.80
N ARG A 91 7.86 8.85 -8.00
CA ARG A 91 7.71 7.76 -8.97
C ARG A 91 9.07 7.26 -9.46
N GLU A 92 9.99 8.16 -9.80
CA GLU A 92 11.36 7.79 -10.22
C GLU A 92 12.11 7.05 -9.12
N LEU A 93 12.04 7.54 -7.87
CA LEU A 93 12.70 6.89 -6.73
C LEU A 93 12.12 5.48 -6.48
N LYS A 94 10.80 5.32 -6.64
CA LYS A 94 10.14 4.00 -6.51
C LYS A 94 10.53 3.05 -7.65
N GLN A 95 10.62 3.52 -8.88
CA GLN A 95 11.09 2.69 -10.00
C GLN A 95 12.52 2.18 -9.78
N ARG A 96 13.39 3.02 -9.23
CA ARG A 96 14.76 2.60 -8.88
C ARG A 96 14.80 1.56 -7.76
N LEU A 97 13.88 1.63 -6.79
CA LEU A 97 13.84 0.70 -5.65
C LEU A 97 13.20 -0.65 -6.00
N PHE A 98 12.11 -0.64 -6.79
CA PHE A 98 11.34 -1.85 -7.07
C PHE A 98 11.70 -2.51 -8.41
N GLY A 99 12.48 -1.84 -9.27
CA GLY A 99 12.63 -2.23 -10.67
C GLY A 99 11.31 -2.06 -11.43
N ASP A 100 11.34 -1.90 -12.75
CA ASP A 100 10.10 -1.93 -13.52
C ASP A 100 9.44 -3.32 -13.34
N GLU A 101 8.28 -3.37 -12.68
CA GLU A 101 7.33 -4.46 -12.88
C GLU A 101 6.81 -4.36 -14.32
N GLY A 102 7.60 -4.87 -15.27
CA GLY A 102 7.18 -5.18 -16.63
C GLY A 102 6.46 -6.52 -16.68
#